data_AF-A0A5B2Z9K8-F1
#
_entry.id   AF-A0A5B2Z9K8-F1
#
_cell.length_a   1.000
_cell.length_b   1.000
_cell.length_c   1.000
_cell.angle_alpha   90.00
_cell.angle_beta   90.00
_cell.angle_gamma   90.00
#
_symmetry.space_group_name_H-M   'P 1'
#
loop_
_entity.id
_entity.type
_entity.pdbx_description
1 polymer ?
#
loop_
_entity_poly.entity_id
_entity_poly.type
_entity_poly.pdbx_seq_one_letter_code
_entity_poly.pdbx_strand_id
1 'polypeptide(L)'
;MRSFWLLLGLAFADLAIAGVMAGHGDRNLALAFVLLAVITAAFALFAGVSAWKQGRDKSRHSREFPLSNIVASFGAAAILSAAAYVAVTTTSVPAPASVGEPVHLSRPPANDRVPPSAPRPVRRRVHLLYKCVAADGQVSIQSQSCPPGSRQVWERDATPEAEPLRGRRTTLGGDERTPPSQASWSWDQPRAPEKGERSAACRTARAADAAYRRRPLNQITHDGLRRHGDAIHEACR
;
A
#
# COMPACT_ATOMS: atom_id res chain seq x y z
N MET A 1 6.28 -41.21 13.68
CA MET A 1 7.18 -41.49 12.54
C MET A 1 6.71 -40.85 11.24
N ARG A 2 5.43 -40.91 10.84
CA ARG A 2 4.94 -40.27 9.60
C ARG A 2 5.23 -38.77 9.49
N SER A 3 5.14 -38.02 10.59
CA SER A 3 5.44 -36.59 10.63
C SER A 3 6.90 -36.24 10.34
N PHE A 4 7.85 -37.09 10.77
CA PHE A 4 9.27 -36.90 10.49
C PHE A 4 9.56 -36.97 8.99
N TRP A 5 8.99 -37.96 8.30
CA TRP A 5 9.14 -38.12 6.85
C TRP A 5 8.50 -36.99 6.05
N LEU A 6 7.37 -36.43 6.53
CA LEU A 6 6.76 -35.25 5.90
C LEU A 6 7.63 -33.99 6.04
N LEU A 7 8.18 -33.74 7.23
CA LEU A 7 9.06 -32.60 7.47
C LEU A 7 10.37 -32.72 6.69
N LEU A 8 10.93 -33.92 6.62
CA LEU A 8 12.11 -34.20 5.81
C LEU A 8 11.82 -33.97 4.32
N GLY A 9 10.69 -34.45 3.82
CA GLY A 9 10.25 -34.21 2.44
C GLY A 9 10.08 -32.73 2.11
N LEU A 10 9.51 -31.95 3.03
CA LEU A 10 9.35 -30.50 2.87
C LEU A 10 10.72 -29.79 2.81
N ALA A 11 11.66 -30.16 3.69
CA ALA A 11 13.01 -29.58 3.68
C ALA A 11 13.77 -29.86 2.37
N PHE A 12 13.59 -31.05 1.77
CA PHE A 12 14.16 -31.36 0.46
C PHE A 12 13.50 -30.56 -0.67
N ALA A 13 12.18 -30.35 -0.60
CA ALA A 13 11.46 -29.54 -1.58
C ALA A 13 11.94 -28.07 -1.53
N ASP A 14 12.11 -27.50 -0.34
CA ASP A 14 12.64 -26.14 -0.16
C ASP A 14 14.07 -26.00 -0.71
N LEU A 15 14.92 -27.01 -0.50
CA LEU A 15 16.30 -27.00 -0.99
C LEU A 15 16.37 -27.10 -2.53
N ALA A 16 15.48 -27.88 -3.14
CA ALA A 16 15.36 -27.97 -4.59
C ALA A 16 14.89 -26.64 -5.21
N ILE A 17 13.90 -25.98 -4.59
CA ILE A 17 13.42 -24.67 -5.01
C ILE A 17 14.53 -23.61 -4.87
N ALA A 18 15.30 -23.63 -3.77
CA ALA A 18 16.45 -22.75 -3.59
C ALA A 18 17.50 -22.91 -4.70
N GLY A 19 17.77 -24.15 -5.12
CA GLY A 19 18.72 -24.45 -6.20
C GLY A 19 18.28 -23.90 -7.55
N VAL A 20 17.00 -24.04 -7.89
CA VAL A 20 16.43 -23.49 -9.15
C VAL A 20 16.51 -21.97 -9.17
N MET A 21 16.24 -21.31 -8.04
CA MET A 21 16.26 -19.84 -7.94
C MET A 21 17.68 -19.26 -7.90
N ALA A 22 18.64 -19.98 -7.31
CA ALA A 22 20.05 -19.60 -7.39
C ALA A 22 20.55 -19.58 -8.85
N GLY A 23 20.04 -20.48 -9.70
CA GLY A 23 20.32 -20.49 -11.14
C GLY A 23 19.71 -19.32 -11.93
N HIS A 24 18.66 -18.69 -11.41
CA HIS A 24 17.98 -17.55 -12.04
C HIS A 24 18.54 -16.17 -11.63
N GLY A 25 19.52 -16.14 -10.71
CA GLY A 25 20.17 -14.89 -10.26
C GLY A 25 19.53 -14.27 -9.02
N ASP A 26 18.45 -14.84 -8.48
CA ASP A 26 17.73 -14.34 -7.30
C ASP A 26 18.36 -14.83 -5.98
N ARG A 27 19.60 -14.38 -5.73
CA ARG A 27 20.42 -14.81 -4.58
C ARG A 27 19.75 -14.58 -3.23
N ASN A 28 19.00 -13.48 -3.08
CA ASN A 28 18.33 -13.14 -1.82
C ASN A 28 17.17 -14.09 -1.49
N LEU A 29 16.48 -14.59 -2.51
CA LEU A 29 15.36 -15.50 -2.32
C LEU A 29 15.86 -16.93 -2.09
N ALA A 30 16.92 -17.34 -2.80
CA ALA A 30 17.61 -18.61 -2.55
C ALA A 30 18.11 -18.72 -1.10
N LEU A 31 18.68 -17.64 -0.54
CA LEU A 31 19.10 -17.60 0.88
C LEU A 31 17.94 -17.77 1.86
N ALA A 32 16.77 -17.21 1.57
CA ALA A 32 15.58 -17.36 2.42
C ALA A 32 15.11 -18.83 2.48
N PHE A 33 15.10 -19.52 1.34
CA PHE A 33 14.74 -20.95 1.29
C PHE A 33 15.78 -21.85 1.96
N VAL A 34 17.08 -21.54 1.82
CA VAL A 34 18.13 -22.27 2.56
C VAL A 34 17.96 -22.10 4.06
N LEU A 35 17.66 -20.88 4.54
CA LEU A 35 17.43 -20.61 5.96
C LEU A 35 16.18 -21.37 6.48
N LEU A 36 15.10 -21.41 5.70
CA LEU A 36 13.90 -22.18 6.02
C LEU A 36 14.19 -23.68 6.13
N ALA A 37 14.98 -24.23 5.20
CA ALA A 37 15.40 -25.63 5.22
C ALA A 37 16.24 -25.96 6.47
N VAL A 38 17.17 -25.08 6.86
CA VAL A 38 17.97 -25.23 8.09
C VAL A 38 17.10 -25.22 9.34
N ILE A 39 16.15 -24.29 9.43
CA ILE A 39 15.21 -24.22 10.57
C ILE A 39 14.37 -25.49 10.66
N THR A 40 13.86 -25.97 9.52
CA THR A 40 13.03 -27.18 9.46
C THR A 40 13.83 -28.44 9.84
N ALA A 41 15.07 -28.55 9.39
CA ALA A 41 15.97 -29.64 9.75
C ALA A 41 16.33 -29.62 11.24
N ALA A 42 16.64 -28.45 11.80
CA ALA A 42 16.87 -28.28 13.23
C ALA A 42 15.64 -28.72 14.03
N PHE A 43 14.43 -28.31 13.61
CA PHE A 43 13.19 -28.73 14.26
C PHE A 43 13.01 -30.25 14.24
N ALA A 44 13.25 -30.91 13.11
CA ALA A 44 13.13 -32.37 13.00
C ALA A 44 14.10 -33.11 13.94
N LEU A 45 15.33 -32.61 14.08
CA LEU A 45 16.33 -33.18 15.00
C LEU A 45 15.95 -32.97 16.48
N PHE A 46 15.51 -31.77 16.87
CA PHE A 46 15.17 -31.48 18.27
C PHE A 46 13.80 -32.05 18.71
N ALA A 47 12.82 -32.11 17.81
CA ALA A 47 11.52 -32.72 18.08
C ALA A 47 11.61 -34.26 18.18
N GLY A 48 12.56 -34.89 17.46
CA GLY A 48 12.79 -36.33 17.54
C GLY A 48 13.38 -36.78 18.88
N VAL A 49 14.27 -35.98 19.47
CA VAL A 49 14.96 -36.32 20.73
C VAL A 49 14.03 -36.24 21.95
N SER A 50 13.09 -35.30 21.96
CA SER A 50 12.13 -35.15 23.07
C SER A 50 11.07 -36.25 23.12
N ALA A 51 10.69 -36.82 21.98
CA ALA A 51 9.71 -37.91 21.92
C ALA A 51 10.27 -39.26 22.45
N TRP A 52 11.59 -39.47 22.40
CA TRP A 52 12.20 -40.74 22.81
C TRP A 52 12.32 -40.89 24.33
N LYS A 53 12.40 -39.78 25.08
CA LYS A 53 12.60 -39.81 26.54
C LYS A 53 11.29 -40.01 27.33
N GLN A 54 10.14 -39.89 26.68
CA GLN A 54 8.82 -39.94 27.33
C GLN A 54 8.19 -41.34 27.39
N GLY A 55 8.88 -42.37 26.87
CA GLY A 55 8.40 -43.75 26.84
C GLY A 55 8.68 -44.61 28.08
N ARG A 56 9.41 -44.10 29.10
CA ARG A 56 9.82 -44.93 30.26
C ARG A 56 9.14 -44.65 31.59
N ASP A 57 8.61 -43.45 31.82
CA ASP A 57 7.95 -43.12 33.09
C ASP A 57 6.44 -42.99 32.91
N LYS A 58 5.82 -44.16 32.78
CA LYS A 58 4.37 -44.32 32.73
C LYS A 58 3.82 -44.48 34.14
N SER A 59 3.94 -43.46 34.99
CA SER A 59 3.01 -43.22 36.10
C SER A 59 3.43 -42.02 36.95
N ARG A 60 2.45 -41.15 37.21
CA ARG A 60 2.44 -40.15 38.28
C ARG A 60 3.45 -39.01 38.16
N HIS A 61 3.06 -37.97 37.42
CA HIS A 61 2.70 -36.66 37.99
C HIS A 61 2.50 -35.68 36.83
N SER A 62 1.25 -35.29 36.60
CA SER A 62 0.91 -34.11 35.81
C SER A 62 1.41 -32.87 36.53
N ARG A 63 2.71 -32.57 36.41
CA ARG A 63 3.22 -31.21 36.59
C ARG A 63 3.19 -30.55 35.23
N GLU A 64 2.42 -29.49 35.15
CA GLU A 64 2.36 -28.56 34.03
C GLU A 64 3.79 -28.12 33.69
N PHE A 65 4.38 -28.70 32.64
CA PHE A 65 5.64 -28.23 32.10
C PHE A 65 5.39 -26.91 31.36
N PRO A 66 6.22 -25.86 31.54
CA PRO A 66 6.01 -24.53 30.96
C PRO A 66 6.36 -24.51 29.46
N LEU A 67 5.64 -25.29 28.66
CA LEU A 67 5.75 -25.29 27.19
C LEU A 67 5.35 -23.95 26.57
N SER A 68 4.54 -23.14 27.27
CA SER A 68 4.13 -21.80 26.83
C SER A 68 5.31 -20.83 26.68
N ASN A 69 6.31 -20.91 27.55
CA ASN A 69 7.47 -20.02 27.50
C ASN A 69 8.39 -20.33 26.32
N ILE A 70 8.49 -21.60 25.93
CA ILE A 70 9.29 -22.04 24.79
C ILE A 70 8.61 -21.62 23.47
N VAL A 71 7.30 -21.82 23.35
CA VAL A 71 6.54 -21.40 22.15
C VAL A 71 6.54 -19.87 22.00
N ALA A 72 6.47 -19.12 23.11
CA ALA A 72 6.50 -17.66 23.08
C ALA A 72 7.87 -17.10 22.64
N SER A 73 8.98 -17.67 23.11
CA SER A 73 10.32 -17.21 22.70
C SER A 73 10.62 -17.46 21.22
N PHE A 74 10.14 -18.58 20.67
CA PHE A 74 10.36 -18.89 19.25
C PHE A 74 9.47 -18.06 18.31
N GLY A 75 8.25 -17.70 18.73
CA GLY A 75 7.43 -16.73 18.00
C GLY A 75 8.11 -15.35 17.89
N ALA A 76 8.74 -14.89 18.97
CA ALA A 76 9.48 -13.62 18.96
C ALA A 76 10.70 -13.66 18.01
N ALA A 77 11.43 -14.78 17.97
CA ALA A 77 12.57 -14.94 17.06
C ALA A 77 12.14 -14.89 15.58
N ALA A 78 11.05 -15.57 15.21
CA ALA A 78 10.52 -15.55 13.84
C ALA A 78 10.07 -14.15 13.40
N ILE A 79 9.43 -13.39 14.29
CA ILE A 79 9.01 -12.01 14.02
C ILE A 79 10.23 -11.10 13.84
N LEU A 80 11.26 -11.24 14.70
CA LEU A 80 12.50 -10.46 14.59
C LEU A 80 13.25 -10.78 13.28
N SER A 81 13.29 -12.05 12.87
CA SER A 81 13.88 -12.43 11.58
C SER A 81 13.12 -11.85 10.39
N ALA A 82 11.78 -11.87 10.42
CA ALA A 82 10.96 -11.25 9.37
C ALA A 82 11.15 -9.72 9.32
N ALA A 83 11.21 -9.06 10.47
CA ALA A 83 11.44 -7.61 10.55
C ALA A 83 12.84 -7.22 10.05
N ALA A 84 13.88 -7.99 10.41
CA ALA A 84 15.23 -7.77 9.90
C ALA A 84 15.31 -7.97 8.39
N TYR A 85 14.63 -8.98 7.84
CA TYR A 85 14.54 -9.20 6.40
C TYR A 85 13.91 -8.00 5.68
N VAL A 86 12.76 -7.52 6.17
CA VAL A 86 12.08 -6.34 5.60
C VAL A 86 12.96 -5.08 5.69
N ALA A 87 13.68 -4.88 6.79
CA ALA A 87 14.60 -3.75 6.95
C ALA A 87 15.76 -3.79 5.94
N VAL A 88 16.32 -4.97 5.69
CA VAL A 88 17.41 -5.15 4.71
C VAL A 88 16.90 -4.98 3.28
N THR A 89 15.73 -5.51 2.93
CA THR A 89 15.21 -5.41 1.56
C THR A 89 14.68 -4.02 1.20
N THR A 90 14.25 -3.23 2.19
CA THR A 90 13.74 -1.86 1.95
C THR A 90 14.83 -0.80 1.89
N THR A 91 16.02 -1.08 2.41
CA THR A 91 17.15 -0.13 2.39
C THR A 91 17.95 -0.20 1.09
N SER A 92 17.87 -1.29 0.33
CA SER A 92 18.43 -1.40 -1.01
C SER A 92 17.50 -0.80 -2.07
N VAL A 93 17.23 0.51 -2.00
CA VAL A 93 16.71 1.26 -3.16
C VAL A 93 17.90 1.42 -4.11
N PRO A 94 17.88 0.78 -5.30
CA PRO A 94 18.95 0.99 -6.27
C PRO A 94 18.99 2.48 -6.63
N ALA A 95 20.21 3.04 -6.63
CA ALA A 95 20.44 4.41 -7.07
C ALA A 95 19.76 4.61 -8.43
N PRO A 96 19.03 5.71 -8.65
CA PRO A 96 18.40 5.98 -9.93
C PRO A 96 19.49 5.93 -11.01
N ALA A 97 19.27 5.10 -12.02
CA ALA A 97 20.15 4.98 -13.17
C ALA A 97 20.48 6.40 -13.66
N SER A 98 21.77 6.68 -13.81
CA SER A 98 22.28 7.93 -14.37
C SER A 98 21.55 8.21 -15.68
N VAL A 99 20.84 9.32 -15.72
CA VAL A 99 20.15 9.83 -16.90
C VAL A 99 21.14 9.83 -18.05
N GLY A 100 20.81 9.06 -19.09
CA GLY A 100 21.62 8.90 -20.28
C GLY A 100 21.95 10.24 -20.93
N GLU A 101 23.13 10.21 -21.54
CA GLU A 101 23.73 11.15 -22.48
C GLU A 101 22.71 11.98 -23.30
N PRO A 102 22.96 13.28 -23.51
CA PRO A 102 22.10 14.11 -24.34
C PRO A 102 22.06 13.56 -25.77
N VAL A 103 20.90 13.03 -26.15
CA VAL A 103 20.60 12.65 -27.53
C VAL A 103 20.74 13.90 -28.40
N HIS A 104 21.77 13.91 -29.23
CA HIS A 104 21.94 14.91 -30.28
C HIS A 104 20.73 14.80 -31.24
N LEU A 105 19.78 15.71 -31.10
CA LEU A 105 18.66 15.87 -32.03
C LEU A 105 19.20 16.30 -33.39
N SER A 106 19.35 15.34 -34.29
CA SER A 106 19.57 15.59 -35.71
C SER A 106 18.39 16.39 -36.27
N ARG A 107 18.71 17.58 -36.79
CA ARG A 107 17.80 18.50 -37.48
C ARG A 107 17.05 17.78 -38.61
N PRO A 108 15.71 17.70 -38.59
CA PRO A 108 14.96 17.15 -39.71
C PRO A 108 15.08 18.09 -40.94
N PRO A 109 15.12 17.55 -42.17
CA PRO A 109 15.17 18.34 -43.38
C PRO A 109 13.88 19.16 -43.57
N ALA A 110 14.07 20.40 -44.03
CA ALA A 110 13.01 21.34 -44.31
C ALA A 110 12.12 20.82 -45.46
N ASN A 111 10.90 20.37 -45.13
CA ASN A 111 9.83 20.21 -46.09
C ASN A 111 8.82 21.35 -45.88
N ASP A 112 8.89 22.32 -46.78
CA ASP A 112 7.97 23.42 -46.94
C ASP A 112 6.59 22.90 -47.38
N ARG A 113 5.68 22.68 -46.42
CA ARG A 113 4.23 22.84 -46.62
C ARG A 113 3.60 23.26 -45.30
N VAL A 114 3.41 24.57 -45.12
CA VAL A 114 2.62 25.15 -44.02
C VAL A 114 1.13 24.99 -44.35
N PRO A 115 0.35 24.18 -43.62
CA PRO A 115 -1.11 24.19 -43.75
C PRO A 115 -1.69 25.45 -43.09
N PRO A 116 -2.87 25.92 -43.54
CA PRO A 116 -3.48 27.14 -43.03
C PRO A 116 -3.82 27.03 -41.53
N SER A 117 -3.19 27.91 -40.76
CA SER A 117 -3.70 28.53 -39.53
C SER A 117 -4.48 27.61 -38.58
N ALA A 118 -3.79 26.69 -37.92
CA ALA A 118 -4.27 26.17 -36.65
C ALA A 118 -4.47 27.35 -35.67
N PRO A 119 -5.57 27.38 -34.89
CA PRO A 119 -5.82 28.44 -33.93
C PRO A 119 -4.61 28.55 -32.99
N ARG A 120 -4.03 29.76 -32.89
CA ARG A 120 -2.90 30.04 -31.98
C ARG A 120 -3.25 29.49 -30.60
N PRO A 121 -2.43 28.59 -30.01
CA PRO A 121 -2.65 28.17 -28.65
C PRO A 121 -2.62 29.41 -27.76
N VAL A 122 -3.75 29.72 -27.12
CA VAL A 122 -3.82 30.72 -26.07
C VAL A 122 -2.76 30.32 -25.06
N ARG A 123 -1.72 31.16 -24.87
CA ARG A 123 -0.67 30.91 -23.88
C ARG A 123 -1.33 30.72 -22.52
N ARG A 124 -1.51 29.46 -22.08
CA ARG A 124 -1.89 29.16 -20.71
C ARG A 124 -0.78 29.75 -19.85
N ARG A 125 -1.11 30.70 -18.97
CA ARG A 125 -0.19 31.15 -17.93
C ARG A 125 0.08 29.91 -17.07
N VAL A 126 1.27 29.34 -17.21
CA VAL A 126 1.70 28.23 -16.39
C VAL A 126 1.86 28.77 -14.98
N HIS A 127 0.96 28.37 -14.08
CA HIS A 127 1.10 28.67 -12.67
C HIS A 127 2.05 27.62 -12.10
N LEU A 128 3.18 28.03 -11.55
CA LEU A 128 4.15 27.10 -10.96
C LEU A 128 3.88 26.95 -9.46
N LEU A 129 4.00 25.72 -8.95
CA LEU A 129 4.01 25.42 -7.52
C LEU A 129 5.39 24.90 -7.13
N TYR A 130 5.87 25.42 -6.01
CA TYR A 130 7.16 25.10 -5.41
C TYR A 130 6.93 24.40 -4.08
N LYS A 131 7.59 23.25 -3.86
CA LYS A 131 7.69 22.65 -2.52
C LYS A 131 8.98 23.09 -1.87
N CYS A 132 8.86 23.80 -0.76
CA CYS A 132 9.97 24.37 -0.02
C CYS A 132 10.11 23.70 1.35
N VAL A 133 11.34 23.46 1.78
CA VAL A 133 11.68 22.93 3.11
C VAL A 133 12.50 23.99 3.85
N ALA A 134 11.97 24.50 4.95
CA ALA A 134 12.66 25.48 5.79
C ALA A 134 13.80 24.84 6.61
N ALA A 135 14.65 25.67 7.21
CA ALA A 135 15.79 25.20 8.01
C ALA A 135 15.39 24.39 9.26
N ASP A 136 14.18 24.63 9.78
CA ASP A 136 13.56 23.86 10.86
C ASP A 136 12.90 22.55 10.39
N GLY A 137 12.96 22.27 9.08
CA GLY A 137 12.36 21.10 8.46
C GLY A 137 10.88 21.26 8.05
N GLN A 138 10.26 22.42 8.28
CA GLN A 138 8.86 22.64 7.86
C GLN A 138 8.72 22.61 6.33
N VAL A 139 7.69 21.90 5.87
CA VAL A 139 7.40 21.72 4.44
C VAL A 139 6.21 22.61 4.05
N SER A 140 6.40 23.45 3.03
CA SER A 140 5.33 24.29 2.47
C SER A 140 5.23 24.15 0.95
N ILE A 141 4.03 24.37 0.41
CA ILE A 141 3.79 24.45 -1.04
C ILE A 141 3.32 25.87 -1.35
N GLN A 142 4.01 26.56 -2.24
CA GLN A 142 3.77 27.98 -2.53
C GLN A 142 3.74 28.22 -4.04
N SER A 143 2.99 29.23 -4.47
CA SER A 143 2.95 29.66 -5.88
C SER A 143 4.06 30.66 -6.24
N GLN A 144 4.92 31.01 -5.28
CA GLN A 144 6.09 31.86 -5.45
C GLN A 144 7.34 31.03 -5.14
N SER A 145 8.49 31.47 -5.68
CA SER A 145 9.79 30.84 -5.42
C SER A 145 10.07 30.72 -3.92
N CYS A 146 10.77 29.66 -3.53
CA CYS A 146 11.09 29.39 -2.14
C CYS A 146 11.83 30.57 -1.46
N PRO A 147 11.46 30.94 -0.21
CA PRO A 147 12.10 32.04 0.49
C PRO A 147 13.60 31.76 0.73
N PRO A 148 14.44 32.79 0.83
CA PRO A 148 15.87 32.62 1.08
C PRO A 148 16.09 31.84 2.39
N GLY A 149 17.04 30.90 2.37
CA GLY A 149 17.31 29.99 3.49
C GLY A 149 16.43 28.74 3.52
N SER A 150 15.50 28.57 2.58
CA SER A 150 14.76 27.31 2.39
C SER A 150 15.27 26.53 1.17
N ARG A 151 15.10 25.20 1.20
CA ARG A 151 15.49 24.29 0.12
C ARG A 151 14.29 23.95 -0.75
N GLN A 152 14.39 24.22 -2.05
CA GLN A 152 13.42 23.76 -3.04
C GLN A 152 13.58 22.25 -3.26
N VAL A 153 12.49 21.51 -3.10
CA VAL A 153 12.45 20.04 -3.29
C VAL A 153 11.94 19.67 -4.67
N TRP A 154 10.90 20.36 -5.13
CA TRP A 154 10.37 20.19 -6.49
C TRP A 154 9.65 21.45 -6.96
N GLU A 155 9.51 21.54 -8.28
CA GLU A 155 8.73 22.51 -9.02
C GLU A 155 7.81 21.76 -9.97
N ARG A 156 6.53 22.17 -10.03
CA ARG A 156 5.53 21.55 -10.92
C ARG A 156 4.56 22.59 -11.45
N ASP A 157 4.11 22.36 -12.67
CA ASP A 157 3.01 23.10 -13.26
C ASP A 157 1.71 22.80 -12.52
N ALA A 158 1.10 23.84 -11.97
CA ALA A 158 -0.29 23.82 -11.54
C ALA A 158 -1.17 24.03 -12.75
N THR A 159 -2.02 23.05 -13.02
CA THR A 159 -3.17 23.27 -13.88
C THR A 159 -4.14 24.15 -13.10
N PRO A 160 -4.43 25.39 -13.55
CA PRO A 160 -5.41 26.22 -12.88
C PRO A 160 -6.74 25.47 -12.90
N GLU A 161 -7.33 25.32 -11.71
CA GLU A 161 -8.70 24.83 -11.60
C GLU A 161 -9.60 25.77 -12.39
N ALA A 162 -10.50 25.22 -13.21
CA ALA A 162 -11.37 26.02 -14.05
C ALA A 162 -12.16 26.96 -13.15
N GLU A 163 -12.05 28.27 -13.39
CA GLU A 163 -12.84 29.26 -12.67
C GLU A 163 -14.31 28.85 -12.78
N PRO A 164 -15.05 28.70 -11.67
CA PRO A 164 -16.43 28.26 -11.73
C PRO A 164 -17.16 29.23 -12.65
N LEU A 165 -17.81 28.67 -13.69
CA LEU A 165 -18.61 29.43 -14.64
C LEU A 165 -19.58 30.30 -13.84
N ARG A 166 -19.25 31.58 -13.65
CA ARG A 166 -20.17 32.53 -13.03
C ARG A 166 -21.39 32.52 -13.91
N GLY A 167 -22.48 31.95 -13.40
CA GLY A 167 -23.73 31.77 -14.13
C GLY A 167 -24.09 33.08 -14.80
N ARG A 168 -24.03 33.08 -16.13
CA ARG A 168 -24.59 34.16 -16.95
C ARG A 168 -26.08 34.15 -16.64
N ARG A 169 -26.51 35.05 -15.75
CA ARG A 169 -27.92 35.32 -15.50
C ARG A 169 -28.55 35.72 -16.82
N THR A 170 -29.19 34.76 -17.47
CA THR A 170 -30.19 35.04 -18.50
C THR A 170 -31.35 35.67 -17.76
N THR A 171 -31.49 36.98 -17.84
CA THR A 171 -32.69 37.70 -17.41
C THR A 171 -33.82 37.35 -18.36
N LEU A 172 -34.52 36.26 -18.06
CA LEU A 172 -35.91 36.06 -18.45
C LEU A 172 -36.75 36.40 -17.22
N GLY A 173 -37.72 37.28 -17.42
CA GLY A 173 -38.41 38.01 -16.36
C GLY A 173 -39.25 37.15 -15.42
N GLY A 174 -39.53 37.75 -14.25
CA GLY A 174 -40.70 37.51 -13.41
C GLY A 174 -40.91 36.08 -12.91
N ASP A 175 -40.42 35.76 -11.72
CA ASP A 175 -41.29 35.78 -10.53
C ASP A 175 -40.51 35.39 -9.26
N GLU A 176 -40.95 36.03 -8.19
CA GLU A 176 -40.76 35.82 -6.76
C GLU A 176 -39.49 35.16 -6.19
N ARG A 177 -38.91 35.91 -5.24
CA ARG A 177 -37.82 35.55 -4.33
C ARG A 177 -38.07 34.21 -3.63
N THR A 178 -37.13 33.28 -3.82
CA THR A 178 -36.63 32.46 -2.71
C THR A 178 -35.10 32.61 -2.71
N PRO A 179 -34.46 33.13 -1.64
CA PRO A 179 -33.00 33.13 -1.60
C PRO A 179 -32.53 31.67 -1.65
N PRO A 180 -31.58 31.30 -2.53
CA PRO A 180 -30.99 29.96 -2.46
C PRO A 180 -30.29 29.87 -1.11
N SER A 181 -30.89 29.10 -0.20
CA SER A 181 -30.23 28.65 1.02
C SER A 181 -28.87 28.11 0.58
N GLN A 182 -27.82 28.65 1.19
CA GLN A 182 -26.45 28.17 1.08
C GLN A 182 -26.49 26.65 0.91
N ALA A 183 -26.11 26.17 -0.28
CA ALA A 183 -25.87 24.77 -0.50
C ALA A 183 -24.66 24.41 0.36
N SER A 184 -24.91 24.17 1.65
CA SER A 184 -24.05 23.35 2.47
C SER A 184 -23.86 22.07 1.67
N TRP A 185 -22.63 21.79 1.29
CA TRP A 185 -22.24 20.49 0.78
C TRP A 185 -22.49 19.46 1.90
N SER A 186 -23.74 19.07 2.08
CA SER A 186 -24.14 18.02 3.00
C SER A 186 -23.78 16.72 2.32
N TRP A 187 -22.59 16.21 2.63
CA TRP A 187 -22.21 14.84 2.29
C TRP A 187 -23.18 13.80 2.93
N ASP A 188 -24.04 14.24 3.84
CA ASP A 188 -25.15 13.50 4.44
C ASP A 188 -26.49 13.81 3.75
N GLN A 189 -26.61 13.61 2.44
CA GLN A 189 -27.96 13.39 1.89
C GLN A 189 -28.36 11.94 2.21
N PRO A 190 -29.35 11.69 3.09
CA PRO A 190 -29.89 10.36 3.26
C PRO A 190 -30.55 9.96 1.94
N ARG A 191 -29.84 9.13 1.15
CA ARG A 191 -30.46 8.46 0.01
C ARG A 191 -31.65 7.67 0.53
N ALA A 192 -32.77 7.78 -0.16
CA ALA A 192 -33.94 6.97 0.12
C ALA A 192 -33.51 5.49 0.18
N PRO A 193 -34.00 4.70 1.15
CA PRO A 193 -33.54 3.34 1.33
C PRO A 193 -33.88 2.51 0.09
N GLU A 194 -32.86 2.25 -0.73
CA GLU A 194 -32.95 1.29 -1.81
C GLU A 194 -33.40 -0.05 -1.22
N LYS A 195 -34.22 -0.81 -1.95
CA LYS A 195 -34.87 -2.05 -1.46
C LYS A 195 -33.92 -3.05 -0.77
N GLY A 196 -32.61 -3.01 -1.05
CA GLY A 196 -31.57 -3.82 -0.41
C GLY A 196 -31.15 -3.37 0.99
N GLU A 197 -31.44 -2.14 1.42
CA GLU A 197 -30.95 -1.58 2.69
C GLU A 197 -31.60 -2.23 3.93
N ARG A 198 -32.75 -2.89 3.75
CA ARG A 198 -33.45 -3.62 4.82
C ARG A 198 -32.97 -5.07 4.98
N SER A 199 -32.11 -5.58 4.11
CA SER A 199 -31.60 -6.95 4.26
C SER A 199 -30.71 -7.05 5.52
N ALA A 200 -30.82 -8.16 6.25
CA ALA A 200 -29.96 -8.39 7.43
C ALA A 200 -28.47 -8.47 7.03
N ALA A 201 -28.19 -8.98 5.82
CA ALA A 201 -26.85 -9.02 5.23
C ALA A 201 -26.28 -7.62 5.02
N CYS A 202 -27.05 -6.71 4.42
CA CYS A 202 -26.62 -5.33 4.18
C CYS A 202 -26.31 -4.60 5.50
N ARG A 203 -27.17 -4.75 6.53
CA ARG A 203 -26.92 -4.18 7.86
C ARG A 203 -25.64 -4.72 8.49
N THR A 204 -25.40 -6.03 8.36
CA THR A 204 -24.21 -6.69 8.91
C THR A 204 -22.93 -6.23 8.21
N ALA A 205 -22.95 -6.13 6.87
CA ALA A 205 -21.82 -5.64 6.09
C ALA A 205 -21.45 -4.19 6.43
N ARG A 206 -22.46 -3.31 6.58
CA ARG A 206 -22.25 -1.92 7.00
C ARG A 206 -21.73 -1.80 8.43
N ALA A 207 -22.23 -2.63 9.35
CA ALA A 207 -21.72 -2.67 10.72
C ALA A 207 -20.24 -3.11 10.77
N ALA A 208 -19.86 -4.07 9.91
CA ALA A 208 -18.48 -4.52 9.79
C ALA A 208 -17.54 -3.44 9.23
N ASP A 209 -17.95 -2.69 8.19
CA ASP A 209 -17.21 -1.54 7.67
C ASP A 209 -17.05 -0.43 8.72
N ALA A 210 -18.14 -0.10 9.44
CA ALA A 210 -18.10 0.88 10.51
C ALA A 210 -17.14 0.47 11.64
N ALA A 211 -17.11 -0.82 12.02
CA ALA A 211 -16.17 -1.35 12.99
C ALA A 211 -14.72 -1.31 12.48
N TYR A 212 -14.50 -1.58 11.20
CA TYR A 212 -13.17 -1.48 10.57
C TYR A 212 -12.65 -0.04 10.58
N ARG A 213 -13.49 0.94 10.23
CA ARG A 213 -13.14 2.38 10.22
C ARG A 213 -12.88 2.97 11.61
N ARG A 214 -13.34 2.33 12.68
CA ARG A 214 -13.04 2.72 14.08
C ARG A 214 -11.66 2.26 14.55
N ARG A 215 -10.95 1.44 13.77
CA ARG A 215 -9.60 1.00 14.13
C ARG A 215 -8.62 2.17 14.08
N PRO A 216 -7.49 2.11 14.81
CA PRO A 216 -6.40 3.05 14.67
C PRO A 216 -5.96 3.20 13.20
N LEU A 217 -5.65 4.43 12.76
CA LEU A 217 -5.32 4.73 11.36
C LEU A 217 -4.14 3.90 10.82
N ASN A 218 -3.19 3.51 11.66
CA ASN A 218 -2.07 2.63 11.29
C ASN A 218 -2.47 1.17 11.01
N GLN A 219 -3.70 0.77 11.33
CA GLN A 219 -4.27 -0.55 11.05
C GLN A 219 -5.28 -0.53 9.90
N ILE A 220 -5.65 0.65 9.42
CA ILE A 220 -6.56 0.83 8.29
C ILE A 220 -5.71 0.86 7.02
N THR A 221 -5.96 -0.09 6.11
CA THR A 221 -5.30 -0.15 4.81
C THR A 221 -6.31 0.17 3.71
N HIS A 222 -5.82 0.73 2.60
CA HIS A 222 -6.65 1.02 1.43
C HIS A 222 -7.35 -0.24 0.91
N ASP A 223 -6.64 -1.37 0.85
CA ASP A 223 -7.21 -2.65 0.41
C ASP A 223 -8.25 -3.21 1.39
N GLY A 224 -8.10 -2.92 2.68
CA GLY A 224 -9.12 -3.26 3.68
C GLY A 224 -10.41 -2.48 3.44
N LEU A 225 -10.31 -1.16 3.25
CA LEU A 225 -11.46 -0.30 2.94
C LEU A 225 -12.15 -0.74 1.64
N ARG A 226 -11.38 -1.10 0.61
CA ARG A 226 -11.93 -1.59 -0.66
C ARG A 226 -12.73 -2.88 -0.48
N ARG A 227 -12.17 -3.88 0.21
CA ARG A 227 -12.85 -5.15 0.49
C ARG A 227 -14.15 -4.97 1.27
N HIS A 228 -14.18 -4.07 2.25
CA HIS A 228 -15.40 -3.75 2.99
C HIS A 228 -16.44 -3.04 2.11
N GLY A 229 -16.00 -2.15 1.20
CA GLY A 229 -16.87 -1.53 0.21
C GLY A 229 -17.49 -2.55 -0.77
N ASP A 230 -16.69 -3.48 -1.27
CA ASP A 230 -17.14 -4.55 -2.16
C ASP A 230 -18.16 -5.47 -1.45
N ALA A 231 -17.90 -5.83 -0.18
CA ALA A 231 -18.82 -6.63 0.63
C ALA A 231 -20.16 -5.92 0.91
N ILE A 232 -20.15 -4.60 1.11
CA ILE A 232 -21.39 -3.82 1.22
C ILE A 232 -22.14 -3.82 -0.11
N HIS A 233 -21.44 -3.58 -1.22
CA HIS A 233 -22.06 -3.55 -2.54
C HIS A 233 -22.71 -4.90 -2.89
N GLU A 234 -22.06 -6.03 -2.57
CA GLU A 234 -22.61 -7.37 -2.76
C GLU A 234 -23.82 -7.64 -1.84
N ALA A 235 -23.75 -7.27 -0.57
CA ALA A 235 -24.82 -7.55 0.41
C ALA A 235 -26.06 -6.64 0.31
N CYS A 236 -25.92 -5.47 -0.32
CA CYS A 236 -26.97 -4.45 -0.42
C CYS A 236 -27.59 -4.31 -1.82
N ARG A 237 -27.12 -5.09 -2.81
CA ARG A 237 -27.71 -5.15 -4.15
C ARG A 237 -29.00 -5.96 -4.16
#